data_AF-A0A226D9G6-F1
#
_entry.id   AF-A0A226D9G6-F1
#
_cell.length_a   1.000
_cell.length_b   1.000
_cell.length_c   1.000
_cell.angle_alpha   90.00
_cell.angle_beta   90.00
_cell.angle_gamma   90.00
#
_symmetry.space_group_name_H-M   'P 1'
#
loop_
_entity.id
_entity.type
_entity.pdbx_description
1 polymer ?
#
loop_
_entity_poly.entity_id
_entity_poly.type
_entity_poly.pdbx_seq_one_letter_code
_entity_poly.pdbx_strand_id
1 'polypeptide(L)'
;MVVRRNGNGWDRRGRNIKSLSRDRSHPLESQPQCELRPGGEEAWWTAFRKSDVVALDVEKVNLRNVKGVARVKPGKIGIVDCNYGTIFESDVYHRPGTFLDGKKDSAGVSGGITRYSLEKAPEWMTVKSKVKKAIDKKLIITVAGQGDLSCIDIERDDYGELFDVQCYYRRPNPDVSGETQPMSLRDIYFYHFKEDCQFQKPHNAVTDAICTMRIFLEGYIPLKQKSGLVGVRHNMGEVDFSDAIKLKDMDKLQERFCKPNNEFRVGCQCEYCEKMY
;
A
#
# COMPACT_ATOMS: atom_id res chain seq x y z
N MET A 1 -45.05 8.07 28.10
CA MET A 1 -45.76 6.91 27.52
C MET A 1 -45.16 6.65 26.14
N VAL A 2 -44.48 5.50 25.96
CA VAL A 2 -43.87 5.08 24.70
C VAL A 2 -44.93 4.49 23.78
N VAL A 3 -44.98 4.88 22.51
CA VAL A 3 -45.26 3.94 21.40
C VAL A 3 -44.48 4.38 20.15
N ARG A 4 -43.49 3.55 19.78
CA ARG A 4 -42.79 3.54 18.49
C ARG A 4 -43.73 3.01 17.40
N ARG A 5 -43.66 3.53 16.17
CA ARG A 5 -44.15 2.81 14.98
C ARG A 5 -43.03 2.66 13.94
N ASN A 6 -42.55 1.42 13.85
CA ASN A 6 -41.77 0.86 12.75
C ASN A 6 -42.66 0.71 11.52
N GLY A 7 -42.33 1.35 10.40
CA GLY A 7 -42.98 1.13 9.10
C GLY A 7 -42.20 0.13 8.25
N ASN A 8 -42.63 -1.13 8.22
CA ASN A 8 -42.20 -2.12 7.24
C ASN A 8 -43.15 -2.06 6.03
N GLY A 9 -42.68 -1.63 4.86
CA GLY A 9 -43.47 -1.60 3.62
C GLY A 9 -43.52 -2.96 2.91
N TRP A 10 -44.71 -3.38 2.50
CA TRP A 10 -44.99 -4.58 1.70
C TRP A 10 -45.60 -4.18 0.34
N ASP A 11 -45.28 -4.92 -0.73
CA ASP A 11 -45.81 -4.71 -2.09
C ASP A 11 -47.22 -5.29 -2.25
N ARG A 12 -48.02 -4.77 -3.21
CA ARG A 12 -49.39 -5.17 -3.57
C ARG A 12 -49.61 -6.65 -3.96
N ARG A 13 -48.59 -7.49 -3.96
CA ARG A 13 -48.65 -8.96 -4.10
C ARG A 13 -48.21 -9.72 -2.84
N GLY A 14 -48.19 -9.06 -1.68
CA GLY A 14 -47.99 -9.72 -0.39
C GLY A 14 -46.57 -10.25 -0.15
N ARG A 15 -45.56 -9.69 -0.82
CA ARG A 15 -44.15 -10.02 -0.56
C ARG A 15 -43.46 -8.93 0.26
N ASN A 16 -42.69 -9.36 1.24
CA ASN A 16 -41.88 -8.49 2.09
C ASN A 16 -40.75 -7.90 1.25
N ILE A 17 -40.64 -6.56 1.20
CA ILE A 17 -39.68 -5.85 0.33
C ILE A 17 -38.23 -6.03 0.82
N LYS A 18 -37.99 -6.59 2.01
CA LYS A 18 -36.64 -6.83 2.55
C LYS A 18 -35.88 -8.04 1.98
N SER A 19 -36.44 -8.84 1.08
CA SER A 19 -35.77 -10.07 0.57
C SER A 19 -35.45 -10.09 -0.91
N LEU A 20 -35.46 -8.95 -1.61
CA LEU A 20 -34.91 -8.85 -2.98
C LEU A 20 -33.46 -8.35 -2.97
N SER A 21 -32.61 -9.00 -2.16
CA SER A 21 -31.17 -9.05 -2.40
C SER A 21 -30.94 -9.95 -3.61
N ARG A 22 -31.13 -9.40 -4.81
CA ARG A 22 -30.70 -10.05 -6.05
C ARG A 22 -29.18 -10.06 -6.07
N ASP A 23 -28.64 -11.19 -5.62
CA ASP A 23 -27.68 -12.00 -6.38
C ASP A 23 -27.01 -11.22 -7.53
N ARG A 24 -25.86 -10.64 -7.21
CA ARG A 24 -24.77 -10.39 -8.16
C ARG A 24 -23.57 -11.23 -7.73
N SER A 25 -23.80 -12.53 -7.62
CA SER A 25 -22.75 -13.53 -7.66
C SER A 25 -22.28 -13.68 -9.12
N HIS A 26 -21.50 -12.71 -9.60
CA HIS A 26 -20.42 -13.08 -10.49
C HIS A 26 -19.25 -13.43 -9.57
N PRO A 27 -18.73 -14.67 -9.62
CA PRO A 27 -17.46 -14.92 -8.98
C PRO A 27 -16.45 -14.05 -9.73
N LEU A 28 -15.93 -13.02 -9.05
CA LEU A 28 -14.55 -12.66 -9.29
C LEU A 28 -13.79 -13.97 -9.12
N GLU A 29 -13.28 -14.52 -10.21
CA GLU A 29 -12.29 -15.60 -10.15
C GLU A 29 -11.34 -15.23 -9.03
N SER A 30 -11.27 -16.10 -8.02
CA SER A 30 -10.48 -15.90 -6.82
C SER A 30 -9.01 -15.84 -7.23
N GLN A 31 -8.53 -14.65 -7.59
CA GLN A 31 -7.11 -14.37 -7.68
C GLN A 31 -6.55 -14.67 -6.30
N PRO A 32 -5.45 -15.45 -6.22
CA PRO A 32 -4.95 -15.94 -4.95
C PRO A 32 -4.68 -14.74 -4.04
N GLN A 33 -5.32 -14.73 -2.87
CA GLN A 33 -4.93 -13.83 -1.81
C GLN A 33 -3.44 -14.05 -1.53
N CYS A 34 -2.71 -13.00 -1.12
CA CYS A 34 -1.38 -13.20 -0.56
C CYS A 34 -1.52 -14.06 0.70
N GLU A 35 -1.33 -15.37 0.54
CA GLU A 35 -1.44 -16.32 1.62
C GLU A 35 -0.19 -16.21 2.49
N LEU A 36 -0.40 -16.15 3.80
CA LEU A 36 0.67 -16.31 4.76
C LEU A 36 1.32 -17.67 4.52
N ARG A 37 2.56 -17.67 4.03
CA ARG A 37 3.31 -18.92 3.99
C ARG A 37 3.48 -19.43 5.42
N PRO A 38 3.19 -20.72 5.67
CA PRO A 38 3.33 -21.29 7.01
C PRO A 38 4.76 -21.11 7.51
N GLY A 39 4.89 -20.84 8.81
CA GLY A 39 6.18 -20.73 9.46
C GLY A 39 6.94 -22.06 9.46
N GLY A 40 8.26 -21.97 9.52
CA GLY A 40 9.21 -23.07 9.63
C GLY A 40 10.54 -22.57 10.18
N GLU A 41 11.52 -23.46 10.39
CA GLU A 41 12.86 -23.09 10.87
C GLU A 41 13.60 -22.19 9.86
N GLU A 42 13.36 -22.41 8.56
CA GLU A 42 13.99 -21.65 7.49
C GLU A 42 13.07 -20.59 6.90
N ALA A 43 13.63 -19.41 6.68
CA ALA A 43 12.89 -18.33 6.09
C ALA A 43 12.91 -18.41 4.56
N TRP A 44 11.78 -18.77 3.94
CA TRP A 44 11.68 -19.06 2.50
C TRP A 44 12.19 -17.94 1.58
N TRP A 45 12.12 -16.68 2.01
CA TRP A 45 12.64 -15.54 1.24
C TRP A 45 14.18 -15.55 1.13
N THR A 46 14.90 -16.36 1.93
CA THR A 46 16.37 -16.51 1.85
C THR A 46 16.82 -17.17 0.56
N ALA A 47 15.92 -17.90 -0.11
CA ALA A 47 16.22 -18.54 -1.38
C ALA A 47 16.50 -17.54 -2.50
N PHE A 48 16.10 -16.28 -2.33
CA PHE A 48 16.32 -15.21 -3.30
C PHE A 48 17.63 -14.48 -3.00
N ARG A 49 18.43 -14.24 -4.05
CA ARG A 49 19.60 -13.37 -3.95
C ARG A 49 19.12 -11.93 -3.79
N LYS A 50 19.89 -11.09 -3.09
CA LYS A 50 19.55 -9.66 -2.93
C LYS A 50 19.30 -8.92 -4.26
N SER A 51 19.96 -9.34 -5.34
CA SER A 51 19.73 -8.79 -6.69
C SER A 51 18.34 -9.09 -7.27
N ASP A 52 17.69 -10.12 -6.73
CA ASP A 52 16.44 -10.68 -7.22
C ASP A 52 15.27 -10.34 -6.29
N VAL A 53 15.47 -9.39 -5.36
CA VAL A 53 14.46 -8.88 -4.44
C VAL A 53 14.20 -7.40 -4.77
N VAL A 54 12.94 -7.04 -4.94
CA VAL A 54 12.51 -5.67 -5.27
C VAL A 54 11.30 -5.29 -4.44
N ALA A 55 11.13 -4.01 -4.14
CA ALA A 55 9.89 -3.49 -3.59
C ALA A 55 9.12 -2.72 -4.66
N LEU A 56 7.80 -2.80 -4.62
CA LEU A 56 6.90 -2.19 -5.60
C LEU A 56 5.78 -1.46 -4.88
N ASP A 57 5.46 -0.27 -5.36
CA ASP A 57 4.27 0.49 -4.98
C ASP A 57 3.65 1.17 -6.20
N VAL A 58 2.33 1.39 -6.15
CA VAL A 58 1.55 1.98 -7.25
C VAL A 58 0.58 3.02 -6.74
N GLU A 59 0.79 4.26 -7.18
CA GLU A 59 -0.21 5.31 -7.06
C GLU A 59 -1.28 5.15 -8.12
N LYS A 60 -2.53 5.32 -7.69
CA LYS A 60 -3.71 4.95 -8.47
C LYS A 60 -4.52 6.16 -8.91
N VAL A 61 -5.11 6.08 -10.10
CA VAL A 61 -6.11 7.05 -10.58
C VAL A 61 -7.47 6.39 -10.69
N ASN A 62 -8.51 7.17 -10.41
CA ASN A 62 -9.90 6.76 -10.59
C ASN A 62 -10.42 7.25 -11.93
N LEU A 63 -10.82 6.33 -12.79
CA LEU A 63 -11.45 6.67 -14.07
C LEU A 63 -12.89 7.16 -13.87
N ARG A 64 -13.27 8.19 -14.62
CA ARG A 64 -14.66 8.63 -14.74
C ARG A 64 -15.46 7.55 -15.46
N ASN A 65 -16.45 6.97 -14.81
CA ASN A 65 -17.33 5.97 -15.43
C ASN A 65 -18.76 6.50 -15.55
N VAL A 66 -19.41 6.22 -16.68
CA VAL A 66 -20.81 6.58 -16.97
C VAL A 66 -21.80 5.68 -16.20
N LYS A 67 -21.35 4.50 -15.72
CA LYS A 67 -22.19 3.49 -15.05
C LYS A 67 -22.07 3.44 -13.51
N GLY A 68 -21.46 4.45 -12.88
CA GLY A 68 -21.43 4.58 -11.42
C GLY A 68 -20.43 3.67 -10.66
N VAL A 69 -19.59 2.90 -11.36
CA VAL A 69 -18.49 2.12 -10.74
C VAL A 69 -17.16 2.74 -11.14
N ALA A 70 -16.42 3.33 -10.20
CA ALA A 70 -15.07 3.82 -10.45
C ALA A 70 -14.16 2.65 -10.85
N ARG A 71 -13.43 2.79 -11.95
CA ARG A 71 -12.37 1.85 -12.32
C ARG A 71 -11.04 2.45 -11.88
N VAL A 72 -10.27 1.69 -11.14
CA VAL A 72 -8.93 2.10 -10.69
C VAL A 72 -7.91 1.68 -11.75
N LYS A 73 -6.99 2.57 -12.08
CA LYS A 73 -5.89 2.34 -13.03
C LYS A 73 -4.57 2.91 -12.48
N PRO A 74 -3.41 2.43 -12.96
CA PRO A 74 -2.13 2.90 -12.45
C PRO A 74 -1.92 4.33 -12.93
N GLY A 75 -1.49 5.20 -12.01
CA GLY A 75 -1.10 6.57 -12.31
C GLY A 75 0.41 6.75 -12.26
N LYS A 76 1.06 6.22 -11.21
CA LYS A 76 2.52 6.20 -11.06
C LYS A 76 2.97 4.88 -10.44
N ILE A 77 4.11 4.36 -10.89
CA ILE A 77 4.68 3.09 -10.45
C ILE A 77 6.11 3.35 -9.97
N GLY A 78 6.47 2.81 -8.81
CA GLY A 78 7.82 2.83 -8.26
C GLY A 78 8.31 1.42 -7.96
N ILE A 79 9.52 1.10 -8.40
CA ILE A 79 10.20 -0.17 -8.11
C ILE A 79 11.63 0.11 -7.67
N VAL A 80 12.03 -0.45 -6.52
CA VAL A 80 13.37 -0.25 -5.96
C VAL A 80 14.05 -1.58 -5.62
N ASP A 81 15.38 -1.58 -5.60
CA ASP A 81 16.20 -2.72 -5.20
C ASP A 81 16.46 -2.76 -3.67
N CYS A 82 17.18 -3.79 -3.21
CA CYS A 82 17.60 -3.91 -1.81
C CYS A 82 18.60 -2.85 -1.32
N ASN A 83 19.16 -2.03 -2.21
CA ASN A 83 20.02 -0.91 -1.87
C ASN A 83 19.26 0.42 -1.88
N TYR A 84 17.92 0.36 -1.97
CA TYR A 84 17.03 1.53 -2.08
C TYR A 84 17.19 2.31 -3.39
N GLY A 85 17.88 1.74 -4.39
CA GLY A 85 18.05 2.32 -5.70
C GLY A 85 16.79 2.13 -6.55
N THR A 86 16.34 3.21 -7.21
CA THR A 86 15.22 3.17 -8.15
C THR A 86 15.57 2.35 -9.40
N ILE A 87 14.91 1.20 -9.57
CA ILE A 87 15.03 0.36 -10.77
C ILE A 87 14.09 0.87 -11.85
N PHE A 88 12.89 1.28 -11.46
CA PHE A 88 11.86 1.76 -12.36
C PHE A 88 10.99 2.81 -11.68
N GLU A 89 10.78 3.91 -12.38
CA GLU A 89 9.81 4.94 -12.03
C GLU A 89 9.13 5.41 -13.31
N SER A 90 7.81 5.43 -13.32
CA SER A 90 7.06 5.99 -14.44
C SER A 90 5.67 6.42 -14.02
N ASP A 91 5.28 7.59 -14.49
CA ASP A 91 3.87 7.95 -14.64
C ASP A 91 3.26 7.14 -15.81
N VAL A 92 1.94 7.02 -15.84
CA VAL A 92 1.19 6.29 -16.87
C VAL A 92 0.26 7.25 -17.60
N TYR A 93 0.28 7.19 -18.93
CA TYR A 93 -0.60 8.02 -19.74
C TYR A 93 -2.08 7.76 -19.43
N HIS A 94 -2.83 8.86 -19.26
CA HIS A 94 -4.29 8.85 -19.30
C HIS A 94 -4.79 10.00 -20.16
N ARG A 95 -5.78 9.71 -20.99
CA ARG A 95 -6.40 10.75 -21.81
C ARG A 95 -7.04 11.83 -20.93
N PRO A 96 -6.85 13.13 -21.24
CA PRO A 96 -7.49 14.21 -20.48
C PRO A 96 -9.00 14.03 -20.38
N GLY A 97 -9.54 14.25 -19.18
CA GLY A 97 -10.96 14.12 -18.90
C GLY A 97 -11.47 12.68 -18.73
N THR A 98 -10.62 11.66 -18.80
CA THR A 98 -11.04 10.26 -18.54
C THR A 98 -10.86 9.81 -17.09
N PHE A 99 -10.22 10.63 -16.25
CA PHE A 99 -10.00 10.36 -14.83
C PHE A 99 -10.52 11.51 -13.96
N LEU A 100 -10.73 11.21 -12.68
CA LEU A 100 -11.10 12.20 -11.66
C LEU A 100 -9.87 13.03 -11.32
N ASP A 101 -9.95 14.35 -11.48
CA ASP A 101 -8.82 15.29 -11.40
C ASP A 101 -9.06 16.45 -10.41
N GLY A 102 -9.92 16.26 -9.40
CA GLY A 102 -10.27 17.29 -8.40
C GLY A 102 -9.50 17.23 -7.07
N LYS A 103 -9.42 18.36 -6.34
CA LYS A 103 -8.82 18.50 -4.99
C LYS A 103 -9.42 17.58 -3.91
N LYS A 104 -10.62 17.03 -4.13
CA LYS A 104 -11.30 16.10 -3.22
C LYS A 104 -11.37 14.67 -3.74
N ASP A 105 -10.91 14.46 -4.98
CA ASP A 105 -10.96 13.17 -5.64
C ASP A 105 -9.56 12.57 -5.60
N SER A 106 -9.51 11.28 -5.27
CA SER A 106 -8.36 10.45 -4.90
C SER A 106 -7.25 10.30 -5.96
N ALA A 107 -7.17 11.17 -6.98
CA ALA A 107 -6.02 11.26 -7.87
C ALA A 107 -5.08 12.43 -7.51
N GLY A 108 -5.62 13.55 -7.01
CA GLY A 108 -4.83 14.76 -6.73
C GLY A 108 -4.26 14.85 -5.31
N VAL A 109 -4.73 14.02 -4.37
CA VAL A 109 -4.36 14.10 -2.94
C VAL A 109 -3.54 12.91 -2.47
N SER A 110 -3.75 11.70 -3.04
CA SER A 110 -3.00 10.51 -2.61
C SER A 110 -1.67 10.33 -3.34
N GLY A 111 -1.54 10.53 -4.67
CA GLY A 111 -0.32 10.07 -5.38
C GLY A 111 0.51 11.09 -6.16
N GLY A 112 0.20 12.38 -6.03
CA GLY A 112 0.98 13.47 -6.65
C GLY A 112 0.87 13.56 -8.15
N ILE A 113 -0.06 12.79 -8.67
CA ILE A 113 -0.41 12.70 -10.07
C ILE A 113 -1.20 13.95 -10.43
N THR A 114 -0.61 14.78 -11.30
CA THR A 114 -1.28 15.94 -11.86
C THR A 114 -1.76 15.61 -13.26
N ARG A 115 -2.79 16.30 -13.73
CA ARG A 115 -3.27 16.15 -15.10
C ARG A 115 -2.15 16.35 -16.13
N TYR A 116 -1.24 17.27 -15.86
CA TYR A 116 -0.12 17.59 -16.75
C TYR A 116 0.96 16.50 -16.78
N SER A 117 1.16 15.77 -15.68
CA SER A 117 2.17 14.69 -15.63
C SER A 117 1.72 13.47 -16.44
N LEU A 118 0.42 13.16 -16.42
CA LEU A 118 -0.13 12.03 -17.20
C LEU A 118 -0.26 12.31 -18.70
N GLU A 119 -0.50 13.57 -19.11
CA GLU A 119 -0.67 13.92 -20.53
C GLU A 119 0.57 13.66 -21.38
N LYS A 120 1.76 13.68 -20.76
CA LYS A 120 3.06 13.46 -21.42
C LYS A 120 3.67 12.10 -21.07
N ALA A 121 3.00 11.31 -20.24
CA ALA A 121 3.50 10.03 -19.79
C ALA A 121 3.46 8.98 -20.93
N PRO A 122 4.22 7.87 -20.82
CA PRO A 122 4.14 6.78 -21.77
C PRO A 122 2.81 6.02 -21.66
N GLU A 123 2.36 5.47 -22.80
CA GLU A 123 1.20 4.58 -22.86
C GLU A 123 1.35 3.35 -21.95
N TRP A 124 0.24 2.90 -21.39
CA TRP A 124 0.22 1.82 -20.40
C TRP A 124 0.93 0.54 -20.87
N MET A 125 0.73 0.13 -22.13
CA MET A 125 1.37 -1.08 -22.66
C MET A 125 2.90 -1.01 -22.67
N THR A 126 3.46 0.19 -22.91
CA THR A 126 4.91 0.44 -22.86
C THR A 126 5.42 0.35 -21.43
N VAL A 127 4.69 0.95 -20.48
CA VAL A 127 5.02 0.89 -19.04
C VAL A 127 4.94 -0.56 -18.55
N LYS A 128 3.84 -1.27 -18.85
CA LYS A 128 3.61 -2.67 -18.43
C LYS A 128 4.75 -3.59 -18.86
N SER A 129 5.22 -3.47 -20.10
CA SER A 129 6.34 -4.27 -20.60
C SER A 129 7.63 -4.05 -19.77
N LYS A 130 7.93 -2.80 -19.41
CA LYS A 130 9.10 -2.46 -18.59
C LYS A 130 8.94 -2.95 -17.16
N VAL A 131 7.74 -2.83 -16.57
CA VAL A 131 7.43 -3.35 -15.24
C VAL A 131 7.61 -4.86 -15.19
N LYS A 132 7.04 -5.61 -16.14
CA LYS A 132 7.21 -7.08 -16.23
C LYS A 132 8.68 -7.46 -16.28
N LYS A 133 9.48 -6.78 -17.11
CA LYS A 133 10.93 -7.01 -17.17
C LYS A 133 11.65 -6.70 -15.84
N ALA A 134 11.20 -5.70 -15.09
CA ALA A 134 11.82 -5.30 -13.83
C ALA A 134 11.56 -6.31 -12.69
N ILE A 135 10.45 -7.05 -12.77
CA ILE A 135 9.99 -7.98 -11.72
C ILE A 135 10.08 -9.47 -12.10
N ASP A 136 10.38 -9.79 -13.36
CA ASP A 136 10.45 -11.16 -13.86
C ASP A 136 11.31 -12.06 -12.96
N LYS A 137 10.72 -13.14 -12.45
CA LYS A 137 11.34 -14.13 -11.54
C LYS A 137 11.91 -13.56 -10.24
N LYS A 138 11.52 -12.35 -9.84
CA LYS A 138 11.96 -11.73 -8.60
C LYS A 138 11.00 -12.00 -7.44
N LEU A 139 11.52 -11.85 -6.22
CA LEU A 139 10.71 -11.67 -5.03
C LEU A 139 10.25 -10.20 -4.96
N ILE A 140 8.94 -10.00 -5.01
CA ILE A 140 8.33 -8.68 -4.88
C ILE A 140 7.91 -8.47 -3.42
N ILE A 141 8.41 -7.40 -2.81
CA ILE A 141 8.03 -6.94 -1.48
C ILE A 141 6.98 -5.83 -1.61
N THR A 142 5.88 -5.95 -0.89
CA THR A 142 4.78 -4.96 -0.89
C THR A 142 4.24 -4.73 0.51
N VAL A 143 3.45 -3.66 0.69
CA VAL A 143 2.54 -3.50 1.83
C VAL A 143 1.13 -3.31 1.28
N ALA A 144 0.23 -4.27 1.51
CA ALA A 144 -1.11 -4.29 0.92
C ALA A 144 -1.10 -4.35 -0.63
N GLY A 145 -0.10 -5.02 -1.20
CA GLY A 145 0.24 -4.98 -2.63
C GLY A 145 -0.78 -5.60 -3.58
N GLN A 146 -1.76 -6.35 -3.07
CA GLN A 146 -2.78 -7.00 -3.91
C GLN A 146 -3.52 -5.99 -4.80
N GLY A 147 -3.87 -4.83 -4.24
CA GLY A 147 -4.52 -3.76 -4.97
C GLY A 147 -3.63 -3.14 -6.05
N ASP A 148 -2.32 -3.15 -5.84
CA ASP A 148 -1.32 -2.63 -6.79
C ASP A 148 -1.15 -3.59 -7.95
N LEU A 149 -0.88 -4.87 -7.68
CA LEU A 149 -0.74 -5.93 -8.69
C LEU A 149 -2.00 -6.05 -9.58
N SER A 150 -3.17 -6.00 -8.96
CA SER A 150 -4.46 -6.01 -9.70
C SER A 150 -4.62 -4.78 -10.59
N CYS A 151 -4.11 -3.63 -10.15
CA CYS A 151 -4.20 -2.37 -10.88
C CYS A 151 -3.30 -2.37 -12.12
N ILE A 152 -2.10 -2.95 -12.00
CA ILE A 152 -1.11 -3.08 -13.07
C ILE A 152 -1.27 -4.37 -13.88
N ASP A 153 -2.34 -5.15 -13.64
CA ASP A 153 -2.70 -6.32 -14.46
C ASP A 153 -1.52 -7.32 -14.59
N ILE A 154 -0.84 -7.54 -13.47
CA ILE A 154 0.30 -8.46 -13.34
C ILE A 154 -0.22 -9.73 -12.68
N GLU A 155 0.06 -10.86 -13.34
CA GLU A 155 -0.35 -12.18 -12.88
C GLU A 155 0.80 -12.87 -12.15
N ARG A 156 0.50 -13.96 -11.44
CA ARG A 156 1.51 -14.69 -10.67
C ARG A 156 2.68 -15.17 -11.52
N ASP A 157 2.43 -15.52 -12.78
CA ASP A 157 3.45 -16.01 -13.71
C ASP A 157 4.42 -14.92 -14.19
N ASP A 158 4.09 -13.63 -13.96
CA ASP A 158 4.94 -12.50 -14.34
C ASP A 158 6.05 -12.19 -13.32
N TYR A 159 6.03 -12.84 -12.15
CA TYR A 159 7.00 -12.64 -11.08
C TYR A 159 7.37 -13.95 -10.39
N GLY A 160 8.44 -13.94 -9.58
CA GLY A 160 8.88 -15.13 -8.87
C GLY A 160 7.96 -15.44 -7.68
N GLU A 161 7.97 -14.56 -6.69
CA GLU A 161 7.16 -14.70 -5.48
C GLU A 161 6.72 -13.33 -4.95
N LEU A 162 5.66 -13.33 -4.14
CA LEU A 162 5.15 -12.12 -3.47
C LEU A 162 5.35 -12.25 -1.96
N PHE A 163 5.89 -11.19 -1.36
CA PHE A 163 5.95 -11.00 0.09
C PHE A 163 5.17 -9.74 0.46
N ASP A 164 3.93 -9.90 0.91
CA ASP A 164 3.16 -8.78 1.48
C ASP A 164 3.44 -8.67 2.98
N VAL A 165 4.18 -7.63 3.35
CA VAL A 165 4.55 -7.33 4.73
C VAL A 165 3.32 -7.13 5.60
N GLN A 166 2.22 -6.55 5.09
CA GLN A 166 0.99 -6.30 5.86
C GLN A 166 0.38 -7.59 6.41
N CYS A 167 0.60 -8.73 5.75
CA CYS A 167 0.12 -10.02 6.22
C CYS A 167 0.67 -10.39 7.61
N TYR A 168 1.84 -9.86 7.96
CA TYR A 168 2.55 -10.14 9.20
C TYR A 168 2.33 -9.09 10.30
N TYR A 169 1.70 -7.96 10.00
CA TYR A 169 1.47 -6.89 10.99
C TYR A 169 -0.02 -6.63 11.15
N ARG A 170 -0.55 -6.98 12.32
CA ARG A 170 -1.94 -6.74 12.67
C ARG A 170 -2.09 -6.11 14.04
N ARG A 171 -3.19 -5.38 14.21
CA ARG A 171 -3.61 -4.82 15.49
C ARG A 171 -5.05 -5.23 15.79
N PRO A 172 -5.48 -5.20 17.06
CA PRO A 172 -6.90 -5.38 17.40
C PRO A 172 -7.79 -4.44 16.59
N ASN A 173 -8.95 -4.95 16.17
CA ASN A 173 -9.97 -4.14 15.55
C ASN A 173 -10.73 -3.37 16.66
N PRO A 174 -10.69 -2.02 16.68
CA PRO A 174 -11.39 -1.25 17.70
C PRO A 174 -12.91 -1.37 17.60
N ASP A 175 -13.42 -1.68 16.41
CA ASP A 175 -14.85 -1.73 16.12
C ASP A 175 -15.45 -3.12 16.38
N VAL A 176 -14.61 -4.17 16.38
CA VAL A 176 -15.06 -5.56 16.53
C VAL A 176 -14.15 -6.33 17.49
N SER A 177 -14.70 -6.68 18.65
CA SER A 177 -13.97 -7.43 19.69
C SER A 177 -13.55 -8.82 19.19
N GLY A 178 -12.32 -9.22 19.51
CA GLY A 178 -11.75 -10.51 19.09
C GLY A 178 -11.25 -10.55 17.65
N GLU A 179 -11.47 -9.50 16.85
CA GLU A 179 -10.93 -9.40 15.50
C GLU A 179 -9.62 -8.61 15.45
N THR A 180 -8.84 -8.85 14.39
CA THR A 180 -7.65 -8.07 14.08
C THR A 180 -7.78 -7.45 12.71
N GLN A 181 -7.27 -6.23 12.56
CA GLN A 181 -7.22 -5.51 11.30
C GLN A 181 -5.77 -5.41 10.80
N PRO A 182 -5.57 -5.39 9.46
CA PRO A 182 -4.27 -5.12 8.87
C PRO A 182 -3.79 -3.71 9.21
N MET A 183 -2.47 -3.50 9.18
CA MET A 183 -1.85 -2.20 9.43
C MET A 183 -1.39 -1.50 8.15
N SER A 184 -1.45 -0.17 8.14
CA SER A 184 -1.01 0.63 7.00
C SER A 184 0.53 0.68 6.91
N LEU A 185 1.06 1.02 5.72
CA LEU A 185 2.50 1.29 5.53
C LEU A 185 3.03 2.26 6.58
N ARG A 186 2.36 3.41 6.75
CA ARG A 186 2.73 4.44 7.72
C ARG A 186 2.79 3.92 9.15
N ASP A 187 1.80 3.14 9.58
CA ASP A 187 1.76 2.60 10.94
C ASP A 187 2.86 1.56 11.18
N ILE A 188 3.13 0.70 10.20
CA ILE A 188 4.20 -0.31 10.29
C ILE A 188 5.57 0.37 10.29
N TYR A 189 5.76 1.38 9.43
CA TYR A 189 6.99 2.15 9.37
C TYR A 189 7.26 2.88 10.69
N PHE A 190 6.24 3.59 11.22
CA PHE A 190 6.34 4.28 12.49
C PHE A 190 6.66 3.34 13.65
N TYR A 191 6.11 2.11 13.64
CA TYR A 191 6.42 1.14 14.68
C TYR A 191 7.91 0.83 14.80
N HIS A 192 8.59 0.61 13.67
CA HIS A 192 10.01 0.26 13.64
C HIS A 192 10.91 1.48 13.80
N PHE A 193 10.60 2.57 13.10
CA PHE A 193 11.55 3.69 12.92
C PHE A 193 11.18 4.95 13.70
N LYS A 194 9.97 5.02 14.28
CA LYS A 194 9.43 6.23 14.94
C LYS A 194 9.44 7.48 14.05
N GLU A 195 9.36 7.23 12.75
CA GLU A 195 9.37 8.23 11.68
C GLU A 195 8.04 8.18 10.93
N ASP A 196 7.61 9.31 10.39
CA ASP A 196 6.51 9.36 9.43
C ASP A 196 7.08 9.23 8.02
N CYS A 197 6.82 8.13 7.32
CA CYS A 197 7.27 7.95 5.94
C CYS A 197 6.41 8.69 4.90
N GLN A 198 5.25 9.20 5.29
CA GLN A 198 4.26 9.80 4.39
C GLN A 198 3.91 11.25 4.79
N PHE A 199 4.85 11.93 5.45
CA PHE A 199 4.71 13.34 5.83
C PHE A 199 4.66 14.27 4.61
N GLN A 200 5.39 13.92 3.55
CA GLN A 200 5.34 14.64 2.29
C GLN A 200 4.05 14.27 1.57
N LYS A 201 3.19 15.27 1.42
CA LYS A 201 2.04 15.18 0.53
C LYS A 201 2.31 15.99 -0.72
N PRO A 202 1.97 15.46 -1.89
CA PRO A 202 1.28 14.18 -2.11
C PRO A 202 2.21 12.95 -2.03
N HIS A 203 1.67 11.73 -1.84
CA HIS A 203 2.49 10.51 -1.72
C HIS A 203 3.18 10.18 -3.05
N ASN A 204 4.26 9.41 -2.97
CA ASN A 204 5.10 9.05 -4.10
C ASN A 204 5.42 7.55 -4.05
N ALA A 205 5.06 6.84 -5.13
CA ALA A 205 5.29 5.40 -5.26
C ALA A 205 6.74 4.96 -5.00
N VAL A 206 7.75 5.73 -5.43
CA VAL A 206 9.16 5.37 -5.18
C VAL A 206 9.47 5.47 -3.70
N THR A 207 9.03 6.54 -3.03
CA THR A 207 9.22 6.71 -1.58
C THR A 207 8.54 5.59 -0.81
N ASP A 208 7.31 5.24 -1.17
CA ASP A 208 6.56 4.17 -0.48
C ASP A 208 7.16 2.78 -0.76
N ALA A 209 7.72 2.54 -1.95
CA ALA A 209 8.49 1.33 -2.25
C ALA A 209 9.80 1.26 -1.44
N ILE A 210 10.53 2.38 -1.27
CA ILE A 210 11.71 2.45 -0.38
C ILE A 210 11.33 2.12 1.05
N CYS A 211 10.24 2.72 1.55
CA CYS A 211 9.77 2.48 2.92
C CYS A 211 9.36 1.02 3.11
N THR A 212 8.71 0.43 2.11
CA THR A 212 8.36 -0.99 2.07
C THR A 212 9.60 -1.88 2.13
N MET A 213 10.62 -1.61 1.31
CA MET A 213 11.89 -2.35 1.35
C MET A 213 12.59 -2.21 2.70
N ARG A 214 12.61 -1.00 3.27
CA ARG A 214 13.23 -0.74 4.58
C ARG A 214 12.52 -1.49 5.69
N ILE A 215 11.18 -1.50 5.70
CA ILE A 215 10.42 -2.32 6.65
C ILE A 215 10.81 -3.79 6.52
N PHE A 216 10.92 -4.31 5.30
CA PHE A 216 11.29 -5.72 5.11
C PHE A 216 12.71 -6.02 5.62
N LEU A 217 13.70 -5.25 5.20
CA LEU A 217 15.12 -5.50 5.49
C LEU A 217 15.53 -5.14 6.94
N GLU A 218 15.05 -4.00 7.45
CA GLU A 218 15.49 -3.44 8.74
C GLU A 218 14.45 -3.64 9.85
N GLY A 219 13.18 -3.86 9.51
CA GLY A 219 12.11 -4.10 10.49
C GLY A 219 11.78 -5.58 10.65
N TYR A 220 11.28 -6.21 9.60
CA TYR A 220 10.77 -7.58 9.62
C TYR A 220 11.86 -8.62 9.82
N ILE A 221 12.92 -8.61 9.00
CA ILE A 221 13.99 -9.62 9.09
C ILE A 221 14.63 -9.62 10.49
N PRO A 222 15.09 -8.48 11.06
CA PRO A 222 15.72 -8.47 12.38
C PRO A 222 14.76 -8.88 13.50
N LEU A 223 13.49 -8.44 13.43
CA LEU A 223 12.46 -8.86 14.38
C LEU A 223 12.30 -10.38 14.37
N LYS A 224 12.28 -10.99 13.19
CA LYS A 224 12.10 -12.43 13.03
C LYS A 224 13.31 -13.22 13.49
N GLN A 225 14.52 -12.77 13.15
CA GLN A 225 15.77 -13.34 13.63
C GLN A 225 15.86 -13.31 15.17
N LYS A 226 15.45 -12.20 15.79
CA LYS A 226 15.43 -12.07 17.27
C LYS A 226 14.39 -12.99 17.93
N SER A 227 13.23 -13.16 17.30
CA SER A 227 12.15 -13.99 17.84
C SER A 227 12.31 -15.49 17.59
N GLY A 228 13.14 -15.88 16.61
CA GLY A 228 13.25 -17.26 16.13
C GLY A 228 12.02 -17.79 15.37
N LEU A 229 11.01 -16.94 15.11
CA LEU A 229 9.71 -17.36 14.57
C LEU A 229 9.41 -16.71 13.21
N VAL A 230 9.79 -17.38 12.12
CA VAL A 230 9.47 -16.96 10.75
C VAL A 230 8.02 -17.31 10.40
N GLY A 231 7.35 -16.49 9.58
CA GLY A 231 6.01 -16.80 9.08
C GLY A 231 4.86 -16.51 10.06
N VAL A 232 5.17 -16.22 11.33
CA VAL A 232 4.16 -15.94 12.37
C VAL A 232 3.71 -14.48 12.30
N ARG A 233 2.40 -14.24 12.47
CA ARG A 233 1.84 -12.89 12.59
C ARG A 233 2.38 -12.20 13.85
N HIS A 234 2.71 -10.92 13.71
CA HIS A 234 3.07 -10.04 14.80
C HIS A 234 1.85 -9.24 15.23
N ASN A 235 1.34 -9.53 16.44
CA ASN A 235 0.26 -8.76 17.04
C ASN A 235 0.87 -7.57 17.76
N MET A 236 0.59 -6.37 17.27
CA MET A 236 1.13 -5.13 17.82
C MET A 236 0.29 -4.59 18.99
N GLY A 237 -0.29 -5.48 19.79
CA GLY A 237 -1.39 -5.24 20.72
C GLY A 237 -1.18 -4.20 21.83
N GLU A 238 0.00 -3.60 21.92
CA GLU A 238 0.38 -2.64 22.97
C GLU A 238 1.17 -1.42 22.45
N VAL A 239 1.25 -1.21 21.13
CA VAL A 239 1.87 0.03 20.63
C VAL A 239 0.90 1.16 20.89
N ASP A 240 1.24 2.03 21.84
CA ASP A 240 0.47 3.24 22.13
C ASP A 240 0.56 4.21 20.95
N PHE A 241 -0.39 4.08 20.02
CA PHE A 241 -0.58 5.03 18.93
C PHE A 241 -1.22 6.34 19.42
N SER A 242 -1.46 6.54 20.73
CA SER A 242 -1.89 7.84 21.25
C SER A 242 -0.85 8.92 20.96
N ASP A 243 0.43 8.57 20.86
CA ASP A 243 1.46 9.48 20.35
C ASP A 243 1.28 9.73 18.84
N ALA A 244 0.96 8.70 18.03
CA ALA A 244 0.55 8.84 16.61
C ALA A 244 -0.74 9.65 16.39
N ILE A 245 -1.58 9.78 17.42
CA ILE A 245 -2.82 10.59 17.42
C ILE A 245 -2.58 12.01 17.98
N LYS A 246 -1.62 12.19 18.91
CA LYS A 246 -1.12 13.52 19.34
C LYS A 246 -0.26 14.20 18.26
N LEU A 247 0.20 13.43 17.28
CA LEU A 247 0.98 13.80 16.09
C LEU A 247 0.21 14.59 15.02
N LYS A 248 -0.78 15.43 15.40
CA LYS A 248 -1.31 16.49 14.52
C LYS A 248 -0.33 17.66 14.31
N ASP A 249 0.73 17.73 15.11
CA ASP A 249 1.80 18.74 15.07
C ASP A 249 3.18 18.09 14.77
N MET A 250 3.30 17.40 13.63
CA MET A 250 4.54 16.69 13.24
C MET A 250 5.74 17.62 12.95
N ASP A 251 5.49 18.85 12.51
CA ASP A 251 6.53 19.83 12.19
C ASP A 251 7.46 20.11 13.40
N LYS A 252 6.91 20.04 14.62
CA LYS A 252 7.65 20.28 15.88
C LYS A 252 8.52 19.10 16.32
N LEU A 253 8.27 17.89 15.81
CA LEU A 253 9.01 16.69 16.16
C LEU A 253 10.20 16.48 15.22
N GLN A 254 10.07 16.87 13.95
CA GLN A 254 11.14 16.79 12.96
C GLN A 254 12.32 17.74 13.30
N GLU A 255 12.05 18.91 13.89
CA GLU A 255 13.08 19.80 14.46
C GLU A 255 13.88 19.17 15.61
N ARG A 256 13.26 18.29 16.41
CA ARG A 256 13.90 17.71 17.61
C ARG A 256 14.86 16.57 17.32
N PHE A 257 14.68 15.86 16.21
CA PHE A 257 15.44 14.64 15.91
C PHE A 257 16.48 14.80 14.80
N CYS A 258 16.60 15.95 14.13
CA CYS A 258 17.73 16.26 13.25
C CYS A 258 19.00 16.51 14.06
N LYS A 259 19.79 15.46 14.29
CA LYS A 259 21.15 15.55 14.86
C LYS A 259 22.19 15.05 13.83
N PRO A 260 23.46 15.50 13.92
CA PRO A 260 24.44 15.49 12.82
C PRO A 260 25.04 14.13 12.44
N ASN A 261 24.49 13.03 12.94
CA ASN A 261 25.10 11.72 12.78
C ASN A 261 24.47 10.99 11.61
N ASN A 262 24.95 11.29 10.39
CA ASN A 262 25.09 10.45 9.17
C ASN A 262 24.12 9.26 8.87
N GLU A 263 22.95 9.17 9.46
CA GLU A 263 21.97 8.14 9.14
C GLU A 263 21.02 8.66 8.04
N PHE A 264 20.97 7.93 6.93
CA PHE A 264 20.07 8.18 5.82
C PHE A 264 18.63 8.27 6.32
N ARG A 265 17.99 9.43 6.14
CA ARG A 265 16.58 9.67 6.46
C ARG A 265 15.81 9.95 5.19
N VAL A 266 14.86 9.08 4.89
CA VAL A 266 13.94 9.25 3.76
C VAL A 266 13.15 10.56 3.98
N GLY A 267 13.35 11.53 3.07
CA GLY A 267 12.58 12.77 2.99
C GLY A 267 13.12 14.01 3.74
N CYS A 268 14.26 13.95 4.42
CA CYS A 268 14.77 15.14 5.12
C CYS A 268 15.19 16.26 4.13
N GLN A 269 14.49 17.40 4.16
CA GLN A 269 14.83 18.63 3.40
C GLN A 269 15.56 19.67 4.26
N CYS A 270 16.40 19.24 5.20
CA CYS A 270 17.28 20.21 5.87
C CYS A 270 18.44 20.59 4.94
N GLU A 271 18.95 21.81 5.11
CA GLU A 271 20.08 22.38 4.34
C GLU A 271 21.33 21.47 4.31
N TYR A 272 21.42 20.51 5.25
CA TYR A 272 22.46 19.48 5.31
C TYR A 272 22.23 18.29 4.36
N CYS A 273 20.98 17.87 4.14
CA CYS A 273 20.65 16.74 3.26
C CYS A 273 20.62 17.15 1.78
N GLU A 274 20.37 18.42 1.47
CA GLU A 274 20.44 18.95 0.10
C GLU A 274 21.86 18.98 -0.49
N LYS A 275 22.91 18.96 0.35
CA LYS A 275 24.31 18.95 -0.10
C LYS A 275 24.85 17.56 -0.47
N MET A 276 24.05 16.51 -0.32
CA MET A 276 24.41 15.11 -0.63
C MET A 276 23.80 14.60 -1.95
N TYR A 277 23.06 15.44 -2.68
CA TYR A 277 22.56 15.16 -4.04
C TYR A 277 23.41 15.86 -5.11
#